data_AF-H1VCC7-F1
#
_entry.id   AF-H1VCC7-F1
#
_cell.length_a   1.000
_cell.length_b   1.000
_cell.length_c   1.000
_cell.angle_alpha   90.00
_cell.angle_beta   90.00
_cell.angle_gamma   90.00
#
_symmetry.space_group_name_H-M   'P 1'
#
loop_
_entity.id
_entity.type
_entity.pdbx_description
1 polymer ?
#
loop_
_entity_poly.entity_id
_entity_poly.type
_entity_poly.pdbx_seq_one_letter_code
_entity_poly.pdbx_strand_id
1 'polypeptide(L)'
;MIASGLEGSIVPFTALAAIPLLLFLAYLVANPVSMDPNEPPLARPTIPFIGHIIGLFQHSWKYLDIVHAKHPGPILTLPMLNGKAYIITDPDLAQSAIRNRALSFDPHLRDFVQGMTGPGVDAATMATWDDPAFFGPWVKIIYGAMAGRPLLALNVSAVGRVAATLNVVGGGATDVEDLYRWTRGVFTLASTDSLYGRENPLRADGRLVDAYW
;
A
#
# COMPACT_ATOMS: atom_id res chain seq x y z
N MET A 1 -59.13 -33.50 43.93
CA MET A 1 -57.71 -33.91 43.88
C MET A 1 -57.47 -34.68 42.59
N ILE A 2 -57.16 -34.00 41.47
CA ILE A 2 -56.25 -34.45 40.41
C ILE A 2 -55.74 -33.16 39.75
N ALA A 3 -54.50 -32.81 40.08
CA ALA A 3 -53.70 -31.87 39.31
C ALA A 3 -52.82 -32.72 38.38
N SER A 4 -52.98 -32.56 37.07
CA SER A 4 -52.04 -33.04 36.06
C SER A 4 -52.00 -31.94 35.00
N GLY A 5 -50.97 -31.10 34.99
CA GLY A 5 -49.71 -31.50 34.36
C GLY A 5 -49.72 -30.97 32.92
N LEU A 6 -49.84 -29.66 32.77
CA LEU A 6 -49.57 -28.93 31.54
C LEU A 6 -48.36 -28.03 31.80
N GLU A 7 -47.22 -28.66 32.07
CA GLU A 7 -45.92 -28.02 31.87
C GLU A 7 -45.69 -27.95 30.36
N GLY A 8 -46.33 -26.94 29.74
CA GLY A 8 -46.02 -26.56 28.38
C GLY A 8 -44.54 -26.22 28.33
N SER A 9 -43.78 -27.04 27.61
CA SER A 9 -42.37 -26.83 27.31
C SER A 9 -42.17 -25.42 26.76
N ILE A 10 -41.80 -24.50 27.65
CA ILE A 10 -41.35 -23.18 27.27
C ILE A 10 -39.95 -23.41 26.72
N VAL A 11 -39.86 -23.65 25.40
CA VAL A 11 -38.58 -23.51 24.71
C VAL A 11 -38.10 -22.12 25.11
N PRO A 12 -37.00 -21.99 25.88
CA PRO A 12 -36.60 -20.70 26.40
C PRO A 12 -36.39 -19.81 25.18
N PHE A 13 -37.00 -18.63 25.17
CA PHE A 13 -37.02 -17.70 24.03
C PHE A 13 -35.60 -17.43 23.48
N THR A 14 -34.58 -17.63 24.33
CA THR A 14 -33.15 -17.63 24.01
C THR A 14 -32.71 -18.69 22.97
N ALA A 15 -33.26 -19.90 23.01
CA ALA A 15 -32.96 -20.96 22.04
C ALA A 15 -33.56 -20.68 20.66
N LEU A 16 -34.69 -19.96 20.59
CA LEU A 16 -35.35 -19.60 19.34
C LEU A 16 -34.59 -18.52 18.56
N ALA A 17 -33.90 -17.62 19.26
CA ALA A 17 -33.05 -16.58 18.65
C ALA A 17 -31.62 -17.06 18.33
N ALA A 18 -31.14 -18.11 19.01
CA ALA A 18 -29.79 -18.64 18.81
C ALA A 18 -29.60 -19.26 17.43
N ILE A 19 -30.59 -20.02 16.94
CA ILE A 19 -30.52 -20.68 15.62
C ILE A 19 -30.40 -19.65 14.47
N PRO A 20 -31.28 -18.64 14.34
CA PRO A 20 -31.14 -17.64 13.27
C PRO A 20 -29.86 -16.81 13.42
N LEU A 21 -29.40 -16.53 14.65
CA LEU A 21 -28.12 -15.87 14.85
C LEU A 21 -26.93 -16.71 14.36
N LEU A 22 -26.91 -18.01 14.68
CA LEU A 22 -25.87 -18.92 14.21
C LEU A 22 -25.89 -19.10 12.70
N LEU A 23 -27.08 -19.20 12.09
CA LEU A 23 -27.23 -19.25 10.63
C LEU A 23 -26.77 -17.95 9.97
N PHE A 24 -27.10 -16.81 10.58
CA PHE A 24 -26.64 -15.50 10.09
C PHE A 24 -25.12 -15.37 10.19
N LEU A 25 -24.51 -15.77 11.30
CA LEU A 25 -23.05 -15.77 11.45
C LEU A 25 -22.38 -16.75 10.48
N ALA A 26 -22.94 -17.95 10.29
CA ALA A 26 -22.46 -18.90 9.30
C ALA A 26 -22.58 -18.34 7.87
N TYR A 27 -23.67 -17.65 7.56
CA TYR A 27 -23.87 -16.96 6.29
C TYR A 27 -22.83 -15.86 6.06
N LEU A 28 -22.55 -15.03 7.07
CA LEU A 28 -21.52 -13.99 7.00
C LEU A 28 -20.12 -14.59 6.80
N VAL A 29 -19.80 -15.67 7.51
CA VAL A 29 -18.54 -16.40 7.35
C VAL A 29 -18.42 -17.03 5.95
N ALA A 30 -19.51 -17.60 5.44
CA ALA A 30 -19.57 -18.21 4.12
C ALA A 30 -19.61 -17.16 2.99
N ASN A 31 -20.01 -15.92 3.27
CA ASN A 31 -20.12 -14.83 2.29
C ASN A 31 -19.43 -13.58 2.84
N PRO A 32 -18.09 -13.60 2.96
CA PRO A 32 -17.35 -12.50 3.57
C PRO A 32 -17.43 -11.21 2.75
N VAL A 33 -17.79 -11.31 1.47
CA VAL A 33 -18.00 -10.19 0.56
C VAL A 33 -19.06 -10.56 -0.48
N SER A 34 -19.87 -9.58 -0.92
CA SER A 34 -20.78 -9.73 -2.06
C SER A 34 -19.99 -9.88 -3.34
N MET A 35 -20.32 -10.83 -4.22
CA MET A 35 -19.61 -11.09 -5.48
C MET A 35 -20.57 -10.93 -6.67
N ASP A 36 -20.21 -10.13 -7.67
CA ASP A 36 -20.90 -10.16 -8.97
C ASP A 36 -20.50 -11.43 -9.75
N PRO A 37 -21.42 -12.05 -10.52
CA PRO A 37 -21.09 -13.24 -11.33
C PRO A 37 -19.96 -13.03 -12.36
N ASN A 38 -19.70 -11.80 -12.79
CA ASN A 38 -18.63 -11.47 -13.73
C ASN A 38 -17.29 -11.18 -13.06
N GLU A 39 -17.22 -11.20 -11.72
CA GLU A 39 -15.98 -10.97 -11.00
C GLU A 39 -15.05 -12.18 -11.04
N PRO A 40 -13.72 -11.95 -10.91
CA PRO A 40 -12.76 -13.02 -10.76
C PRO A 40 -13.07 -13.94 -9.56
N PRO A 41 -12.64 -15.22 -9.61
CA PRO A 41 -12.87 -16.19 -8.55
C PRO A 41 -12.42 -15.68 -7.17
N LEU A 42 -13.27 -15.90 -6.16
CA LEU A 42 -12.99 -15.53 -4.77
C LEU A 42 -11.96 -16.49 -4.15
N ALA A 43 -10.82 -15.98 -3.73
CA ALA A 43 -9.87 -16.67 -2.86
C ALA A 43 -10.32 -16.50 -1.41
N ARG A 44 -10.73 -17.60 -0.77
CA ARG A 44 -11.30 -17.56 0.58
C ARG A 44 -10.18 -17.62 1.63
N PRO A 45 -10.16 -16.71 2.62
CA PRO A 45 -9.18 -16.80 3.70
C PRO A 45 -9.57 -17.92 4.67
N THR A 46 -8.56 -18.48 5.35
CA THR A 46 -8.79 -19.47 6.42
C THR A 46 -9.52 -18.87 7.62
N ILE A 47 -9.19 -17.61 7.95
CA ILE A 47 -9.91 -16.83 8.95
C ILE A 47 -10.78 -15.81 8.20
N PRO A 48 -12.12 -15.89 8.29
CA PRO A 48 -13.02 -14.97 7.59
C PRO A 48 -12.69 -13.50 7.88
N PHE A 49 -12.90 -12.62 6.91
CA PHE A 49 -12.70 -11.16 6.95
C PHE A 49 -11.25 -10.65 7.13
N ILE A 50 -10.45 -11.27 8.00
CA ILE A 50 -9.12 -10.78 8.38
C ILE A 50 -7.96 -11.68 7.96
N GLY A 51 -8.22 -12.92 7.54
CA GLY A 51 -7.15 -13.89 7.29
C GLY A 51 -6.16 -13.45 6.21
N HIS A 52 -6.60 -12.76 5.15
CA HIS A 52 -5.68 -12.20 4.15
C HIS A 52 -4.80 -11.09 4.72
N ILE A 53 -5.34 -10.25 5.61
CA ILE A 53 -4.60 -9.17 6.23
C ILE A 53 -3.53 -9.72 7.16
N ILE A 54 -3.88 -10.71 7.99
CA ILE A 54 -2.93 -11.40 8.86
C ILE A 54 -1.82 -12.05 8.01
N GLY A 55 -2.19 -12.73 6.93
CA GLY A 55 -1.22 -13.35 6.03
C GLY A 55 -0.26 -12.35 5.39
N LEU A 56 -0.77 -11.21 4.93
CA LEU A 56 0.05 -10.10 4.41
C LEU A 56 0.97 -9.52 5.48
N PHE A 57 0.53 -9.36 6.73
CA PHE A 57 1.41 -8.89 7.81
C PHE A 57 2.49 -9.91 8.17
N GLN A 58 2.16 -11.21 8.19
CA GLN A 58 3.10 -12.27 8.59
C GLN A 58 4.11 -12.62 7.49
N HIS A 59 3.72 -12.58 6.22
CA HIS A 59 4.53 -13.07 5.11
C HIS A 59 4.83 -11.99 4.06
N SER A 60 4.32 -10.77 4.23
CA SER A 60 4.45 -9.68 3.26
C SER A 60 4.02 -10.14 1.86
N TRP A 61 4.77 -9.77 0.83
CA TRP A 61 4.49 -10.14 -0.56
C TRP A 61 4.48 -11.65 -0.83
N LYS A 62 5.22 -12.46 -0.05
CA LYS A 62 5.20 -13.93 -0.20
C LYS A 62 3.84 -14.55 0.10
N TYR A 63 2.96 -13.83 0.82
CA TYR A 63 1.60 -14.30 1.04
C TYR A 63 0.83 -14.46 -0.27
N LEU A 64 1.11 -13.63 -1.28
CA LEU A 64 0.43 -13.73 -2.57
C LEU A 64 0.75 -15.05 -3.27
N ASP A 65 1.98 -15.54 -3.14
CA ASP A 65 2.39 -16.86 -3.64
C ASP A 65 1.62 -17.99 -2.92
N ILE A 66 1.44 -17.88 -1.60
CA ILE A 66 0.69 -18.86 -0.80
C ILE A 66 -0.78 -18.90 -1.24
N VAL A 67 -1.39 -17.73 -1.48
CA VAL A 67 -2.77 -17.63 -1.96
C VAL A 67 -2.90 -18.21 -3.35
N HIS A 68 -1.99 -17.88 -4.26
CA HIS A 68 -1.99 -18.39 -5.63
C HIS A 68 -1.80 -19.92 -5.68
N ALA A 69 -0.91 -20.48 -4.85
CA ALA A 69 -0.71 -21.92 -4.76
C ALA A 69 -1.98 -22.67 -4.32
N LYS A 70 -2.82 -22.06 -3.47
CA LYS A 70 -4.11 -22.63 -3.03
C LYS A 70 -5.23 -22.40 -4.04
N HIS A 71 -5.18 -21.29 -4.76
CA HIS A 71 -6.19 -20.85 -5.71
C HIS A 71 -5.51 -20.49 -7.04
N PRO A 72 -5.12 -21.48 -7.86
CA PRO A 72 -4.47 -21.20 -9.13
C PRO A 72 -5.46 -20.54 -10.09
N GLY A 73 -4.99 -19.54 -10.82
CA GLY A 73 -5.78 -18.78 -11.79
C GLY A 73 -5.05 -17.51 -12.22
N PRO A 74 -5.45 -16.90 -13.35
CA PRO A 74 -4.82 -15.70 -13.90
C PRO A 74 -5.16 -14.40 -13.14
N ILE A 75 -6.28 -14.41 -12.42
CA ILE A 75 -6.75 -13.32 -11.56
C ILE A 75 -7.63 -13.88 -10.45
N LEU A 76 -7.53 -13.29 -9.25
CA LEU A 76 -8.22 -13.72 -8.03
C LEU A 76 -8.78 -12.53 -7.27
N THR A 77 -9.89 -12.73 -6.58
CA THR A 77 -10.50 -11.73 -5.70
C THR A 77 -10.22 -12.07 -4.24
N LEU A 78 -9.64 -11.13 -3.49
CA LEU A 78 -9.40 -11.24 -2.06
C LEU A 78 -10.40 -10.37 -1.31
N PRO A 79 -11.20 -10.93 -0.37
CA PRO A 79 -12.00 -10.14 0.53
C PRO A 79 -11.09 -9.44 1.55
N MET A 80 -11.16 -8.12 1.59
CA MET A 80 -10.42 -7.24 2.50
C MET A 80 -11.41 -6.56 3.45
N LEU A 81 -10.93 -5.96 4.56
CA LEU A 81 -11.80 -5.29 5.52
C LEU A 81 -12.63 -4.16 4.89
N ASN A 82 -12.02 -3.39 3.97
CA ASN A 82 -12.64 -2.23 3.32
C ASN A 82 -12.89 -2.46 1.82
N GLY A 83 -13.23 -3.69 1.42
CA GLY A 83 -13.61 -3.99 0.04
C GLY A 83 -12.92 -5.22 -0.52
N LYS A 84 -12.47 -5.14 -1.77
CA LYS A 84 -11.88 -6.26 -2.50
C LYS A 84 -10.52 -5.85 -3.05
N ALA A 85 -9.57 -6.76 -2.99
CA ALA A 85 -8.32 -6.65 -3.72
C ALA A 85 -8.31 -7.67 -4.86
N TYR A 86 -8.09 -7.23 -6.08
CA TYR A 86 -7.91 -8.11 -7.23
C TYR A 86 -6.43 -8.36 -7.46
N ILE A 87 -6.01 -9.62 -7.40
CA ILE A 87 -4.63 -10.02 -7.68
C ILE A 87 -4.57 -10.58 -9.08
N ILE A 88 -3.79 -9.94 -9.95
CA ILE A 88 -3.48 -10.44 -11.28
C ILE A 88 -2.14 -11.16 -11.22
N THR A 89 -2.12 -12.43 -11.63
CA THR A 89 -0.93 -13.28 -11.67
C THR A 89 -0.47 -13.55 -13.10
N ASP A 90 -1.36 -13.39 -14.07
CA ASP A 90 -1.05 -13.51 -15.50
C ASP A 90 -0.36 -12.24 -16.04
N PRO A 91 0.83 -12.34 -16.65
CA PRO A 91 1.57 -11.18 -17.13
C PRO A 91 0.85 -10.37 -18.21
N ASP A 92 0.14 -11.02 -19.13
CA ASP A 92 -0.55 -10.36 -20.24
C ASP A 92 -1.77 -9.58 -19.74
N LEU A 93 -2.51 -10.16 -18.78
CA LEU A 93 -3.59 -9.48 -18.07
C LEU A 93 -3.07 -8.32 -17.22
N ALA A 94 -1.92 -8.48 -16.55
CA ALA A 94 -1.31 -7.42 -15.76
C ALA A 94 -0.91 -6.24 -16.66
N GLN A 95 -0.30 -6.52 -17.81
CA GLN A 95 0.03 -5.49 -18.80
C GLN A 95 -1.23 -4.78 -19.32
N SER A 96 -2.30 -5.53 -19.58
CA SER A 96 -3.58 -4.98 -20.02
C SER A 96 -4.21 -4.08 -18.96
N ALA A 97 -4.15 -4.48 -17.68
CA ALA A 97 -4.65 -3.69 -16.56
C ALA A 97 -3.87 -2.38 -16.40
N ILE A 98 -2.53 -2.42 -16.42
CA ILE A 98 -1.68 -1.23 -16.30
C ILE A 98 -1.96 -0.19 -17.41
N ARG A 99 -2.37 -0.64 -18.60
CA ARG A 99 -2.71 0.24 -19.74
C ARG A 99 -4.17 0.71 -19.73
N ASN A 100 -5.01 0.16 -18.86
CA ASN A 100 -6.43 0.45 -18.85
C ASN A 100 -6.72 1.78 -18.12
N ARG A 101 -7.36 2.74 -18.83
CA ARG A 101 -7.69 4.06 -18.30
C ARG A 101 -8.83 4.05 -17.27
N ALA A 102 -9.57 2.95 -17.15
CA ALA A 102 -10.59 2.79 -16.11
C ALA A 102 -9.98 2.49 -14.73
N LEU A 103 -8.72 2.04 -14.68
CA LEU A 103 -7.98 1.84 -13.44
C LEU A 103 -7.15 3.08 -13.15
N SER A 104 -7.21 3.59 -11.91
CA SER A 104 -6.45 4.75 -11.48
C SER A 104 -5.73 4.47 -10.15
N PHE A 105 -4.49 4.97 -10.07
CA PHE A 105 -3.71 4.99 -8.85
C PHE A 105 -3.89 6.30 -8.06
N ASP A 106 -4.53 7.31 -8.65
CA ASP A 106 -4.63 8.66 -8.10
C ASP A 106 -5.26 8.71 -6.69
N PRO A 107 -6.30 7.93 -6.35
CA PRO A 107 -6.84 7.92 -4.99
C PRO A 107 -5.83 7.45 -3.94
N HIS A 108 -5.06 6.40 -4.26
CA HIS A 108 -4.04 5.88 -3.37
C HIS A 108 -2.87 6.86 -3.23
N LEU A 109 -2.50 7.52 -4.32
CA LEU A 109 -1.48 8.57 -4.30
C LEU A 109 -1.94 9.77 -3.45
N ARG A 110 -3.21 10.16 -3.55
CA ARG A 110 -3.81 11.22 -2.73
C ARG A 110 -3.76 10.88 -1.25
N ASP A 111 -4.17 9.67 -0.87
CA ASP A 111 -4.13 9.20 0.53
C ASP A 111 -2.69 9.17 1.06
N PHE A 112 -1.74 8.72 0.22
CA PHE A 112 -0.32 8.76 0.55
C PHE A 112 0.16 10.20 0.81
N VAL A 113 -0.14 11.14 -0.10
CA VAL A 113 0.24 12.56 0.04
C VAL A 113 -0.37 13.17 1.30
N GLN A 114 -1.64 12.90 1.58
CA GLN A 114 -2.30 13.36 2.80
C GLN A 114 -1.57 12.89 4.07
N GLY A 115 -0.99 11.68 4.04
CA GLY A 115 -0.24 11.09 5.15
C GLY A 115 1.26 11.39 5.20
N MET A 116 1.81 12.19 4.27
CA MET A 116 3.27 12.37 4.15
C MET A 116 3.93 13.13 5.32
N THR A 117 3.16 13.89 6.11
CA THR A 117 3.68 14.64 7.27
C THR A 117 3.03 14.13 8.55
N GLY A 118 3.70 14.31 9.70
CA GLY A 118 3.20 13.83 10.99
C GLY A 118 1.72 14.16 11.28
N PRO A 119 1.31 15.44 11.26
CA PRO A 119 -0.10 15.81 11.42
C PRO A 119 -0.94 15.64 10.14
N GLY A 120 -0.36 15.15 9.05
CA GLY A 120 -0.93 15.15 7.72
C GLY A 120 -0.80 16.50 7.00
N VAL A 121 -0.90 16.45 5.67
CA VAL A 121 -0.95 17.65 4.82
C VAL A 121 -2.28 18.37 5.07
N ASP A 122 -2.23 19.69 5.27
CA ASP A 122 -3.41 20.48 5.63
C ASP A 122 -4.45 20.53 4.50
N ALA A 123 -5.69 20.85 4.87
CA ALA A 123 -6.82 20.85 3.94
C ALA A 123 -6.69 21.86 2.79
N ALA A 124 -6.00 22.99 2.99
CA ALA A 124 -5.80 23.98 1.93
C ALA A 124 -4.78 23.47 0.90
N THR A 125 -3.73 22.79 1.36
CA THR A 125 -2.78 22.12 0.46
C THR A 125 -3.45 20.96 -0.27
N MET A 126 -4.27 20.14 0.41
CA MET A 126 -5.03 19.07 -0.26
C MET A 126 -6.07 19.62 -1.26
N ALA A 127 -6.67 20.78 -1.01
CA ALA A 127 -7.54 21.43 -1.99
C ALA A 127 -6.79 21.85 -3.25
N THR A 128 -5.52 22.24 -3.13
CA THR A 128 -4.66 22.49 -4.30
C THR A 128 -4.33 21.21 -5.03
N TRP A 129 -4.04 20.13 -4.31
CA TRP A 129 -3.79 18.81 -4.90
C TRP A 129 -5.00 18.29 -5.69
N ASP A 130 -6.22 18.49 -5.16
CA ASP A 130 -7.46 18.04 -5.77
C ASP A 130 -7.90 18.92 -6.96
N ASP A 131 -7.30 20.10 -7.15
CA ASP A 131 -7.57 20.98 -8.28
C ASP A 131 -6.98 20.42 -9.58
N PRO A 132 -7.80 20.06 -10.59
CA PRO A 132 -7.29 19.60 -11.89
C PRO A 132 -6.37 20.60 -12.58
N ALA A 133 -6.53 21.90 -12.32
CA ALA A 133 -5.66 22.96 -12.85
C ALA A 133 -4.24 22.89 -12.29
N PHE A 134 -4.05 22.31 -11.11
CA PHE A 134 -2.74 22.03 -10.53
C PHE A 134 -2.27 20.61 -10.87
N PHE A 135 -3.08 19.59 -10.56
CA PHE A 135 -2.66 18.18 -10.63
C PHE A 135 -2.28 17.76 -12.05
N GLY A 136 -3.09 18.13 -13.05
CA GLY A 136 -2.83 17.77 -14.44
C GLY A 136 -1.47 18.27 -14.95
N PRO A 137 -1.16 19.57 -14.83
CA PRO A 137 0.18 20.10 -15.14
C PRO A 137 1.30 19.53 -14.26
N TRP A 138 1.06 19.35 -12.95
CA TRP A 138 2.05 18.79 -12.02
C TRP A 138 2.51 17.39 -12.48
N VAL A 139 1.57 16.50 -12.81
CA VAL A 139 1.88 15.16 -13.34
C VAL A 139 2.74 15.25 -14.60
N LYS A 140 2.40 16.15 -15.54
CA LYS A 140 3.17 16.34 -16.78
C LYS A 140 4.60 16.83 -16.51
N ILE A 141 4.78 17.73 -15.54
CA ILE A 141 6.10 18.23 -15.13
C ILE A 141 6.95 17.09 -14.58
N ILE A 142 6.38 16.25 -13.71
CA ILE A 142 7.10 15.08 -13.15
C ILE A 142 7.56 14.14 -14.27
N TYR A 143 6.66 13.74 -15.18
CA TYR A 143 7.04 12.88 -16.31
C TYR A 143 8.08 13.54 -17.23
N GLY A 144 7.96 14.85 -17.50
CA GLY A 144 8.93 15.59 -18.30
C GLY A 144 10.31 15.70 -17.65
N ALA A 145 10.36 15.90 -16.33
CA ALA A 145 11.61 15.95 -15.57
C ALA A 145 12.32 14.59 -15.51
N MET A 146 11.57 13.49 -15.60
CA MET A 146 12.07 12.12 -15.58
C MET A 146 12.38 11.57 -16.99
N ALA A 147 12.53 12.44 -17.99
CA ALA A 147 12.86 12.02 -19.36
C ALA A 147 13.94 12.92 -20.00
N GLY A 148 14.68 12.35 -20.96
CA GLY A 148 15.60 13.11 -21.82
C GLY A 148 16.70 13.87 -21.07
N ARG A 149 16.86 15.16 -21.40
CA ARG A 149 17.94 16.01 -20.86
C ARG A 149 17.81 16.31 -19.36
N PRO A 150 16.61 16.64 -18.81
CA PRO A 150 16.43 16.78 -17.37
C PRO A 150 16.87 15.54 -16.58
N LEU A 151 16.46 14.34 -17.01
CA LEU A 151 16.88 13.09 -16.36
C LEU A 151 18.40 12.92 -16.39
N LEU A 152 19.05 13.21 -17.52
CA LEU A 152 20.51 13.17 -17.61
C LEU A 152 21.17 14.14 -16.61
N ALA A 153 20.64 15.36 -16.49
CA ALA A 153 21.19 16.34 -15.55
C ALA A 153 21.04 15.90 -14.08
N LEU A 154 19.89 15.32 -13.73
CA LEU A 154 19.66 14.73 -12.39
C LEU A 154 20.65 13.61 -12.11
N ASN A 155 20.85 12.70 -13.07
CA ASN A 155 21.80 11.58 -12.93
C ASN A 155 23.24 12.06 -12.81
N VAL A 156 23.67 13.02 -13.62
CA VAL A 156 25.03 13.61 -13.53
C VAL A 156 25.26 14.24 -12.16
N SER A 157 24.28 14.99 -11.64
CA SER A 157 24.35 15.60 -10.32
C SER A 157 24.45 14.55 -9.20
N ALA A 158 23.53 13.58 -9.19
CA ALA A 158 23.46 12.54 -8.16
C ALA A 158 24.71 11.64 -8.16
N VAL A 159 25.11 11.11 -9.32
CA VAL A 159 26.30 10.26 -9.45
C VAL A 159 27.57 11.03 -9.12
N GLY A 160 27.68 12.27 -9.58
CA GLY A 160 28.83 13.14 -9.26
C GLY A 160 28.99 13.33 -7.76
N ARG A 161 27.87 13.51 -7.03
CA ARG A 161 27.88 13.62 -5.57
C ARG A 161 28.27 12.33 -4.88
N VAL A 162 27.71 11.20 -5.28
CA VAL A 162 28.10 9.88 -4.73
C VAL A 162 29.59 9.63 -4.97
N ALA A 163 30.09 9.87 -6.18
CA ALA A 163 31.50 9.71 -6.51
C ALA A 163 32.40 10.62 -5.67
N ALA A 164 32.01 11.89 -5.48
CA ALA A 164 32.74 12.82 -4.61
C ALA A 164 32.82 12.31 -3.17
N THR A 165 31.71 11.79 -2.62
CA THR A 165 31.70 11.19 -1.28
C THR A 165 32.60 9.96 -1.19
N LEU A 166 32.55 9.07 -2.19
CA LEU A 166 33.38 7.86 -2.22
C LEU A 166 34.87 8.17 -2.40
N ASN A 167 35.23 9.22 -3.14
CA ASN A 167 36.62 9.62 -3.32
C ASN A 167 37.28 10.07 -2.01
N VAL A 168 36.50 10.57 -1.04
CA VAL A 168 37.00 10.96 0.29
C VAL A 168 37.36 9.74 1.15
N VAL A 169 36.68 8.60 0.92
CA VAL A 169 36.88 7.35 1.67
C VAL A 169 38.29 6.77 1.43
N GLY A 170 38.97 7.15 0.35
CA GLY A 170 40.40 6.87 0.12
C GLY A 170 40.75 5.38 0.01
N GLY A 171 42.01 5.07 -0.32
CA GLY A 171 42.51 3.69 -0.44
C GLY A 171 42.78 2.96 0.89
N GLY A 172 42.38 3.55 2.02
CA GLY A 172 42.58 3.00 3.36
C GLY A 172 41.28 2.42 3.95
N ALA A 173 41.37 1.83 5.14
CA ALA A 173 40.18 1.42 5.88
C ALA A 173 39.46 2.67 6.42
N THR A 174 38.25 2.94 5.92
CA THR A 174 37.32 3.89 6.54
C THR A 174 36.43 3.13 7.49
N ASP A 175 36.44 3.51 8.76
CA ASP A 175 35.52 2.97 9.74
C ASP A 175 34.18 3.69 9.66
N VAL A 176 33.10 2.94 9.45
CA VAL A 176 31.74 3.44 9.37
C VAL A 176 30.93 2.71 10.43
N GLU A 177 30.52 3.44 11.45
CA GLU A 177 29.78 2.90 12.60
C GLU A 177 28.50 2.15 12.16
N ASP A 178 27.79 2.70 11.17
CA ASP A 178 26.58 2.12 10.60
C ASP A 178 26.54 2.34 9.09
N LEU A 179 26.85 1.29 8.33
CA LEU A 179 26.86 1.32 6.87
C LEU A 179 25.49 1.66 6.28
N TYR A 180 24.40 1.22 6.92
CA TYR A 180 23.04 1.52 6.45
C TYR A 180 22.76 3.02 6.58
N ARG A 181 22.98 3.61 7.78
CA ARG A 181 22.77 5.05 7.99
C ARG A 181 23.67 5.91 7.13
N TRP A 182 24.92 5.51 6.96
CA TRP A 182 25.86 6.21 6.08
C TRP A 182 25.38 6.18 4.64
N THR A 183 25.09 4.99 4.10
CA THR A 183 24.62 4.83 2.71
C THR A 183 23.32 5.59 2.48
N ARG A 184 22.37 5.47 3.42
CA ARG A 184 21.11 6.23 3.45
C ARG A 184 21.36 7.73 3.33
N GLY A 185 22.23 8.30 4.17
CA GLY A 185 22.55 9.72 4.14
C GLY A 185 23.20 10.18 2.82
N VAL A 186 24.14 9.38 2.30
CA VAL A 186 24.82 9.66 1.02
C VAL A 186 23.81 9.73 -0.12
N PHE A 187 22.93 8.74 -0.26
CA PHE A 187 21.93 8.74 -1.32
C PHE A 187 20.85 9.80 -1.12
N THR A 188 20.38 10.03 0.11
CA THR A 188 19.40 11.10 0.39
C THR A 188 19.95 12.46 -0.04
N LEU A 189 21.20 12.80 0.33
CA LEU A 189 21.81 14.07 -0.07
C LEU A 189 22.09 14.14 -1.57
N ALA A 190 22.56 13.05 -2.19
CA ALA A 190 22.77 12.98 -3.63
C ALA A 190 21.48 13.25 -4.43
N SER A 191 20.39 12.58 -4.05
CA SER A 191 19.08 12.75 -4.69
C SER A 191 18.52 14.15 -4.45
N THR A 192 18.54 14.64 -3.21
CA THR A 192 17.99 15.96 -2.90
C THR A 192 18.82 17.11 -3.47
N ASP A 193 20.13 16.94 -3.64
CA ASP A 193 20.98 17.89 -4.35
C ASP A 193 20.72 17.93 -5.85
N SER A 194 20.33 16.79 -6.45
CA SER A 194 19.87 16.78 -7.84
C SER A 194 18.54 17.52 -8.03
N LEU A 195 17.64 17.44 -7.04
CA LEU A 195 16.30 18.03 -7.10
C LEU A 195 16.30 19.53 -6.74
N TYR A 196 16.93 19.90 -5.63
CA TYR A 196 16.91 21.27 -5.10
C TYR A 196 18.15 22.10 -5.50
N GLY A 197 19.14 21.45 -6.13
CA GLY A 197 20.35 22.13 -6.55
C GLY A 197 21.15 22.70 -5.39
N ARG A 198 21.71 23.89 -5.56
CA ARG A 198 22.64 24.48 -4.57
C ARG A 198 21.97 24.80 -3.24
N GLU A 199 20.67 25.05 -3.24
CA GLU A 199 19.89 25.49 -2.07
C GLU A 199 19.17 24.33 -1.36
N ASN A 200 19.69 23.10 -1.49
CA ASN A 200 19.11 21.94 -0.82
C ASN A 200 19.04 22.14 0.71
N PRO A 201 17.83 22.18 1.31
CA PRO A 201 17.68 22.36 2.74
C PRO A 201 18.25 21.19 3.55
N LEU A 202 18.19 19.94 3.05
CA LEU A 202 18.73 18.77 3.75
C LEU A 202 20.25 18.81 3.86
N ARG A 203 20.92 19.51 2.93
CA ARG A 203 22.37 19.74 3.00
C ARG A 203 22.72 20.84 4.01
N ALA A 204 21.86 21.85 4.12
CA ALA A 204 22.06 22.96 5.06
C ALA A 204 21.81 22.53 6.51
N ASP A 205 20.84 21.62 6.73
CA ASP A 205 20.53 21.05 8.04
C ASP A 205 20.41 19.53 7.96
N GLY A 206 21.47 18.83 8.36
CA GLY A 206 21.53 17.37 8.34
C GLY A 206 20.47 16.69 9.21
N ARG A 207 19.89 17.39 10.20
CA ARG A 207 18.78 16.86 11.01
C ARG A 207 17.54 16.59 10.17
N LEU A 208 17.38 17.27 9.04
CA LEU A 208 16.27 17.03 8.11
C LEU A 208 16.42 15.69 7.38
N VAL A 209 17.65 15.17 7.23
CA VAL A 209 17.86 13.80 6.73
C VAL A 209 17.33 12.81 7.76
N ASP A 210 17.65 12.99 9.04
CA ASP A 210 17.17 12.10 10.11
C ASP A 210 15.67 12.22 10.35
N ALA A 211 15.10 13.43 10.25
CA ALA A 211 13.66 13.64 10.43
C ALA A 211 12.81 13.05 9.28
N TYR A 212 13.40 12.83 8.11
CA TYR A 212 12.72 12.22 6.96
C TYR A 212 12.58 10.69 7.08
N TRP A 213 13.49 10.02 7.79
CA TRP A 213 13.56 8.56 7.89
C TRP A 213 13.01 8.04 9.22
#